data_AF-A0A6C0BUS4-F1
#
_entry.id   AF-A0A6C0BUS4-F1
#
_cell.length_a   1.000
_cell.length_b   1.000
_cell.length_c   1.000
_cell.angle_alpha   90.00
_cell.angle_beta   90.00
_cell.angle_gamma   90.00
#
_symmetry.space_group_name_H-M   'P 1'
#
loop_
_entity.id
_entity.type
_entity.pdbx_description
1 polymer ?
#
loop_
_entity_poly.entity_id
_entity_poly.type
_entity_poly.pdbx_seq_one_letter_code
_entity_poly.pdbx_strand_id
1 'polypeptide(L)'
;MSLLKYVLIEKSGECVEKTSKNGLAVDELYKKCGFKKVDGFNESGKWRLNDGLDIIVYGRLDGKAGSENKFECPPPIDKQLFFGNMAVVAMLNGVHVDLDVNHWGEIYAELMGGFEDIDSEEEEEEELSEEEEDQKDDFIVEDEEQEISENENENEEQELTKEDYISEDDY
;
A
#
# COMPACT_ATOMS: atom_id res chain seq x y z
N MET A 1 -0.14 17.75 -29.23
CA MET A 1 0.29 16.99 -28.04
C MET A 1 -0.52 15.72 -28.03
N SER A 2 0.13 14.57 -27.82
CA SER A 2 -0.58 13.29 -27.64
C SER A 2 -1.32 13.29 -26.30
N LEU A 3 -2.50 12.67 -26.29
CA LEU A 3 -3.21 12.34 -25.06
C LEU A 3 -2.61 11.05 -24.53
N LEU A 4 -2.21 11.05 -23.26
CA LEU A 4 -1.68 9.86 -22.58
C LEU A 4 -2.57 9.47 -21.41
N LYS A 5 -2.84 8.17 -21.30
CA LYS A 5 -3.56 7.58 -20.18
C LYS A 5 -2.63 7.20 -19.04
N TYR A 6 -3.12 7.33 -17.82
CA TYR A 6 -2.46 6.89 -16.60
C TYR A 6 -3.51 6.50 -15.56
N VAL A 7 -3.08 5.79 -14.51
CA VAL A 7 -3.96 5.40 -13.42
C VAL A 7 -3.75 6.35 -12.24
N LEU A 8 -4.83 6.98 -11.79
CA LEU A 8 -4.87 7.69 -10.52
C LEU A 8 -5.34 6.72 -9.44
N ILE A 9 -4.52 6.50 -8.42
CA ILE A 9 -4.92 5.76 -7.24
C ILE A 9 -5.39 6.77 -6.22
N GLU A 10 -6.69 6.82 -5.97
CA GLU A 10 -7.27 7.69 -4.97
C GLU A 10 -6.87 7.26 -3.56
N LYS A 11 -6.88 8.18 -2.59
CA LYS A 11 -6.58 7.86 -1.18
C LYS A 11 -7.48 6.75 -0.61
N SER A 12 -8.66 6.52 -1.21
CA SER A 12 -9.58 5.44 -0.87
C SER A 12 -9.03 4.05 -1.20
N GLY A 13 -8.02 3.97 -2.08
CA GLY A 13 -7.54 2.74 -2.70
C GLY A 13 -8.12 2.51 -4.11
N GLU A 14 -9.05 3.34 -4.57
CA GLU A 14 -9.69 3.15 -5.89
C GLU A 14 -8.75 3.53 -7.04
N CYS A 15 -8.64 2.65 -8.03
CA CYS A 15 -7.89 2.90 -9.27
C CYS A 15 -8.81 3.52 -10.33
N VAL A 16 -8.49 4.72 -10.79
CA VAL A 16 -9.29 5.48 -11.76
C VAL A 16 -8.45 5.84 -12.98
N GLU A 17 -8.92 5.49 -14.18
CA GLU A 17 -8.28 5.90 -15.43
C GLU A 17 -8.42 7.42 -15.60
N LYS A 18 -7.31 8.08 -15.92
CA LYS A 18 -7.27 9.50 -16.27
C LYS A 18 -6.47 9.70 -17.55
N THR A 19 -6.73 10.81 -18.24
CA THR A 19 -6.01 11.19 -19.45
C THR A 19 -5.37 12.55 -19.27
N SER A 20 -4.16 12.73 -19.80
CA SER A 20 -3.47 14.02 -19.80
C SER A 20 -3.02 14.45 -21.19
N LYS A 21 -3.18 15.75 -21.46
CA LYS A 21 -2.67 16.44 -22.65
C LYS A 21 -1.28 17.04 -22.44
N ASN A 22 -0.85 17.21 -21.18
CA ASN A 22 0.36 17.95 -20.81
C ASN A 22 1.52 17.00 -20.44
N GLY A 23 1.48 15.75 -20.90
CA GLY A 23 2.44 14.72 -20.50
C GLY A 23 2.22 14.19 -19.08
N LEU A 24 3.13 13.33 -18.65
CA LEU A 24 3.07 12.58 -17.39
C LEU A 24 4.33 12.78 -16.54
N ALA A 25 4.97 13.94 -16.66
CA ALA A 25 6.09 14.33 -15.81
C ALA A 25 5.61 14.78 -14.41
N VAL A 26 6.52 14.74 -13.43
CA VAL A 26 6.25 15.02 -12.01
C VAL A 26 5.59 16.39 -11.79
N ASP A 27 6.03 17.40 -12.52
CA ASP A 27 5.56 18.79 -12.48
C ASP A 27 4.10 18.97 -12.95
N GLU A 28 3.55 17.97 -13.64
CA GLU A 28 2.15 17.91 -14.02
C GLU A 28 1.36 16.90 -13.17
N LEU A 29 1.96 15.78 -12.79
CA LEU A 29 1.30 14.73 -12.01
C LEU A 29 0.90 15.19 -10.60
N TYR A 30 1.72 15.99 -9.91
CA TYR A 30 1.40 16.42 -8.55
C TYR A 30 0.06 17.19 -8.50
N LYS A 31 -0.20 18.04 -9.50
CA LYS A 31 -1.46 18.80 -9.63
C LYS A 31 -2.63 17.86 -9.86
N LYS A 32 -2.45 16.85 -10.71
CA LYS A 32 -3.48 15.86 -11.05
C LYS A 32 -3.80 14.94 -9.87
N CYS A 33 -2.84 14.72 -8.97
CA CYS A 33 -3.04 14.02 -7.71
C CYS A 33 -3.63 14.92 -6.60
N GLY A 34 -3.96 16.18 -6.90
CA GLY A 34 -4.63 17.10 -5.98
C GLY A 34 -3.68 17.89 -5.07
N PHE A 35 -2.36 17.81 -5.28
CA PHE A 35 -1.39 18.55 -4.47
C PHE A 35 -1.23 20.00 -4.95
N LYS A 36 -1.11 20.93 -4.00
CA LYS A 36 -0.87 22.36 -4.28
C LYS A 36 0.58 22.67 -4.64
N LYS A 37 1.52 21.84 -4.17
CA LYS A 37 2.97 22.00 -4.37
C LYS A 37 3.55 20.65 -4.73
N VAL A 38 4.59 20.67 -5.57
CA VAL A 38 5.35 19.47 -5.95
C VAL A 38 6.20 18.91 -4.80
N ASP A 39 6.46 19.71 -3.77
CA ASP A 39 7.24 19.32 -2.59
C ASP A 39 6.74 18.00 -1.97
N GLY A 40 7.67 17.07 -1.73
CA GLY A 40 7.39 15.71 -1.25
C GLY A 40 6.77 14.75 -2.29
N PHE A 41 6.29 15.24 -3.44
CA PHE A 41 5.72 14.40 -4.50
C PHE A 41 6.79 14.00 -5.51
N ASN A 42 7.22 12.74 -5.47
CA ASN A 42 8.35 12.23 -6.24
C ASN A 42 8.06 10.83 -6.81
N GLU A 43 8.99 10.31 -7.61
CA GLU A 43 9.03 8.87 -7.91
C GLU A 43 9.29 8.11 -6.60
N SER A 44 8.38 7.22 -6.23
CA SER A 44 8.42 6.47 -4.97
C SER A 44 8.64 4.98 -5.16
N GLY A 45 8.36 4.47 -6.35
CA GLY A 45 8.55 3.07 -6.70
C GLY A 45 8.58 2.85 -8.20
N LYS A 46 9.26 1.77 -8.60
CA LYS A 46 9.43 1.41 -10.00
C LYS A 46 9.57 -0.10 -10.14
N TRP A 47 8.80 -0.68 -11.06
CA TRP A 47 8.96 -2.05 -11.54
C TRP A 47 9.44 -2.06 -12.96
N ARG A 48 10.39 -2.95 -13.25
CA ARG A 48 10.86 -3.20 -14.61
C ARG A 48 10.34 -4.56 -15.03
N LEU A 49 9.42 -4.54 -15.99
CA LEU A 49 8.81 -5.73 -16.56
C LEU A 49 9.59 -6.17 -17.80
N ASN A 50 9.16 -7.30 -18.36
CA ASN A 50 9.67 -7.78 -19.64
C ASN A 50 9.41 -6.76 -20.77
N ASP A 51 10.15 -6.87 -21.86
CA ASP A 51 10.03 -5.99 -23.05
C ASP A 51 10.42 -4.51 -22.87
N GLY A 52 11.06 -4.17 -21.74
CA GLY A 52 11.51 -2.80 -21.46
C GLY A 52 10.38 -1.87 -21.01
N LEU A 53 9.28 -2.45 -20.53
CA LEU A 53 8.18 -1.72 -19.90
C LEU A 53 8.52 -1.46 -18.43
N ASP A 54 8.57 -0.18 -18.06
CA ASP A 54 8.74 0.29 -16.69
C ASP A 54 7.40 0.82 -16.16
N ILE A 55 6.97 0.36 -14.99
CA ILE A 55 5.82 0.93 -14.26
C ILE A 55 6.34 1.76 -13.11
N ILE A 56 5.89 3.01 -13.02
CA ILE A 56 6.41 4.01 -12.09
C ILE A 56 5.27 4.58 -11.27
N VAL A 57 5.45 4.57 -9.95
CA VAL A 57 4.53 5.19 -8.98
C VAL A 57 5.11 6.53 -8.54
N TYR A 58 4.28 7.56 -8.69
CA TYR A 58 4.51 8.88 -8.14
C TYR A 58 3.57 9.12 -6.98
N GLY A 59 4.14 9.53 -5.84
CA GLY A 59 3.38 9.73 -4.62
C GLY A 59 4.14 10.56 -3.61
N ARG A 60 3.52 10.72 -2.44
CA ARG A 60 4.09 11.39 -1.29
C ARG A 60 4.16 10.43 -0.11
N LEU A 61 5.30 10.40 0.57
CA LEU A 61 5.56 9.53 1.72
C LEU A 61 5.38 10.24 3.06
N ASP A 62 5.00 11.52 3.03
CA ASP A 62 4.67 12.35 4.19
C ASP A 62 3.27 12.97 4.07
N GLY A 63 2.56 13.12 5.17
CA GLY A 63 1.24 13.72 5.15
C GLY A 63 0.63 13.92 6.52
N LYS A 64 -0.62 14.38 6.53
CA LYS A 64 -1.38 14.54 7.77
C LYS A 64 -2.00 13.20 8.16
N ALA A 65 -2.14 12.95 9.46
CA ALA A 65 -2.93 11.83 9.94
C ALA A 65 -4.34 11.83 9.32
N GLY A 66 -4.81 10.67 8.87
CA GLY A 66 -6.10 10.50 8.19
C GLY A 66 -6.07 10.83 6.68
N SER A 67 -4.88 11.09 6.12
CA SER A 67 -4.69 11.26 4.68
C SER A 67 -3.87 10.15 4.03
N GLU A 68 -3.62 9.07 4.77
CA GLU A 68 -2.97 7.86 4.28
C GLU A 68 -3.77 7.30 3.08
N ASN A 69 -3.04 6.88 2.05
CA ASN A 69 -3.60 6.14 0.94
C ASN A 69 -3.80 4.68 1.37
N LYS A 70 -4.98 4.12 1.10
CA LYS A 70 -5.36 2.76 1.50
C LYS A 70 -4.97 1.68 0.49
N PHE A 71 -4.37 2.06 -0.65
CA PHE A 71 -3.95 1.11 -1.65
C PHE A 71 -2.77 0.28 -1.15
N GLU A 72 -2.85 -1.03 -1.36
CA GLU A 72 -1.76 -1.96 -1.07
C GLU A 72 -0.86 -2.04 -2.31
N CYS A 73 0.34 -1.48 -2.21
CA CYS A 73 1.29 -1.55 -3.33
C CYS A 73 1.97 -2.92 -3.37
N PRO A 74 2.34 -3.42 -4.57
CA PRO A 74 3.16 -4.62 -4.67
C PRO A 74 4.58 -4.40 -4.13
N PRO A 75 5.32 -5.48 -3.79
CA PRO A 75 6.74 -5.40 -3.49
C PRO A 75 7.50 -4.77 -4.66
N PRO A 76 8.53 -3.92 -4.45
CA PRO A 76 9.28 -3.71 -3.20
C PRO A 76 8.80 -2.51 -2.36
N ILE A 77 7.67 -1.89 -2.72
CA ILE A 77 7.15 -0.70 -2.03
C ILE A 77 5.93 -1.01 -1.16
N ASP A 78 5.65 -2.29 -0.93
CA ASP A 78 4.55 -2.83 -0.10
C ASP A 78 4.57 -2.29 1.34
N LYS A 79 5.76 -1.99 1.87
CA LYS A 79 5.93 -1.42 3.22
C LYS A 79 5.86 0.09 3.27
N GLN A 80 5.75 0.78 2.13
CA GLN A 80 5.70 2.23 2.08
C GLN A 80 4.29 2.74 2.36
N LEU A 81 4.18 3.71 3.28
CA LEU A 81 2.93 4.39 3.56
C LEU A 81 2.84 5.68 2.73
N PHE A 82 1.90 5.70 1.79
CA PHE A 82 1.63 6.86 0.95
C PHE A 82 0.57 7.77 1.54
N PHE A 83 0.59 9.05 1.19
CA PHE A 83 -0.42 10.04 1.61
C PHE A 83 -1.04 10.74 0.40
N GLY A 84 -2.36 10.92 0.42
CA GLY A 84 -3.14 11.50 -0.67
C GLY A 84 -3.29 10.55 -1.87
N ASN A 85 -3.51 11.11 -3.05
CA ASN A 85 -3.63 10.30 -4.26
C ASN A 85 -2.23 10.02 -4.86
N MET A 86 -2.08 8.88 -5.52
CA MET A 86 -0.88 8.50 -6.26
C MET A 86 -1.17 8.47 -7.76
N ALA A 87 -0.13 8.55 -8.57
CA ALA A 87 -0.21 8.33 -10.00
C ALA A 87 0.69 7.16 -10.42
N VAL A 88 0.12 6.22 -11.16
CA VAL A 88 0.84 5.13 -11.81
C VAL A 88 0.92 5.41 -13.30
N VAL A 89 2.13 5.35 -13.83
CA VAL A 89 2.39 5.58 -15.26
C VAL A 89 3.23 4.46 -15.84
N ALA A 90 3.07 4.23 -17.14
CA ALA A 90 3.89 3.30 -17.90
C ALA A 90 4.91 4.04 -18.77
N MET A 91 6.11 3.48 -18.88
CA MET A 91 7.14 3.91 -19.81
C MET A 91 7.69 2.70 -20.58
N LEU A 92 7.60 2.72 -21.90
CA LEU A 92 8.25 1.72 -22.75
C LEU A 92 9.56 2.30 -23.28
N ASN A 93 10.68 1.67 -22.94
CA ASN A 93 12.02 2.10 -23.38
C ASN A 93 12.29 3.59 -23.11
N GLY A 94 11.83 4.10 -21.96
CA GLY A 94 12.00 5.49 -21.54
C GLY A 94 11.00 6.49 -22.13
N VAL A 95 9.98 6.03 -22.87
CA VAL A 95 8.93 6.89 -23.44
C VAL A 95 7.60 6.57 -22.78
N HIS A 96 6.87 7.60 -22.35
CA HIS A 96 5.53 7.41 -21.79
C HIS A 96 4.58 6.76 -22.80
N VAL A 97 3.87 5.73 -22.35
CA VAL A 97 2.83 5.03 -23.10
C VAL A 97 1.51 5.03 -22.31
N ASP A 98 0.42 4.67 -22.97
CA ASP A 98 -0.88 4.59 -22.33
C ASP A 98 -0.92 3.45 -21.30
N LEU A 99 -1.46 3.77 -20.12
CA LEU A 99 -1.81 2.78 -19.10
C LEU A 99 -3.28 3.00 -18.70
N ASP A 100 -4.13 2.06 -19.07
CA ASP A 100 -5.51 1.98 -18.59
C ASP A 100 -5.60 1.12 -17.31
N VAL A 101 -6.77 1.18 -16.65
CA VAL A 101 -6.99 0.47 -15.37
C VAL A 101 -7.00 -1.05 -15.55
N ASN A 102 -7.43 -1.56 -16.71
CA ASN A 102 -7.47 -3.01 -16.95
C ASN A 102 -6.04 -3.55 -17.07
N HIS A 103 -5.22 -2.91 -17.90
CA HIS A 103 -3.81 -3.27 -18.08
C HIS A 103 -3.01 -3.10 -16.78
N TRP A 104 -3.28 -2.04 -16.00
CA TRP A 104 -2.71 -1.92 -14.67
C TRP A 104 -3.13 -3.07 -13.74
N GLY A 105 -4.40 -3.52 -13.79
CA GLY A 105 -4.89 -4.64 -13.00
C GLY A 105 -4.18 -5.96 -13.31
N GLU A 106 -3.93 -6.25 -14.60
CA GLU A 106 -3.18 -7.43 -15.04
C GLU A 106 -1.74 -7.39 -14.50
N ILE A 107 -1.05 -6.26 -14.69
CA ILE A 107 0.31 -6.06 -14.17
C ILE A 107 0.34 -6.16 -12.64
N TYR A 108 -0.63 -5.54 -11.97
CA TYR A 108 -0.72 -5.55 -10.52
C TYR A 108 -0.86 -6.99 -10.00
N ALA A 109 -1.70 -7.81 -10.62
CA ALA A 109 -1.85 -9.21 -10.25
C ALA A 109 -0.53 -9.98 -10.41
N GLU A 110 0.18 -9.81 -11.52
CA GLU A 110 1.51 -10.40 -11.74
C GLU A 110 2.52 -9.96 -10.65
N LEU A 111 2.57 -8.67 -10.34
CA LEU A 111 3.46 -8.11 -9.33
C LEU A 111 3.14 -8.56 -7.89
N MET A 112 1.91 -8.98 -7.63
CA MET A 112 1.47 -9.52 -6.34
C MET A 112 1.74 -11.03 -6.20
N GLY A 113 2.42 -11.65 -7.17
CA GLY A 113 2.72 -13.09 -7.19
C GLY A 113 1.89 -13.88 -8.21
N GLY A 114 1.06 -13.20 -9.02
CA GLY A 114 0.19 -13.84 -9.99
C GLY A 114 -0.94 -14.64 -9.34
N PHE A 115 -1.76 -15.27 -10.18
CA PHE A 115 -2.47 -16.47 -9.76
C PHE A 115 -1.50 -17.63 -10.00
N GLU A 116 -1.08 -18.33 -8.95
CA GLU A 116 -0.56 -19.69 -9.13
C GLU A 116 -1.70 -20.49 -9.78
N ASP A 117 -1.53 -20.84 -11.06
CA ASP A 117 -2.45 -21.75 -11.73
C ASP A 117 -2.21 -23.13 -11.08
N ILE A 118 -2.99 -23.45 -10.04
CA ILE A 118 -2.92 -24.71 -9.26
C ILE A 118 -3.16 -25.96 -10.17
N ASP A 119 -3.47 -25.77 -11.45
CA ASP A 119 -3.64 -26.83 -12.46
C ASP A 119 -2.35 -27.12 -13.27
N SER A 120 -1.23 -26.44 -12.98
CA SER A 120 0.08 -26.89 -13.49
C SER A 120 0.66 -27.89 -12.49
N GLU A 121 0.40 -29.17 -12.74
CA GLU A 121 1.15 -30.29 -12.19
C GLU A 121 2.63 -30.21 -12.65
N GLU A 122 3.40 -29.24 -12.15
CA GLU A 122 4.85 -29.29 -12.19
C GLU A 122 5.31 -29.83 -10.84
N GLU A 123 5.72 -31.11 -10.84
CA GLU A 123 6.45 -31.77 -9.77
C GLU A 123 7.74 -30.99 -9.48
N GLU A 124 7.67 -29.99 -8.59
CA GLU A 124 8.86 -29.50 -7.91
C GLU A 124 9.29 -30.58 -6.90
N GLU A 125 10.20 -31.44 -7.35
CA GLU A 125 10.98 -32.34 -6.50
C GLU A 125 11.79 -31.48 -5.49
N GLU A 126 11.18 -31.14 -4.35
CA GLU A 126 11.92 -30.72 -3.17
C GLU A 126 12.71 -31.93 -2.64
N GLU A 127 13.99 -31.99 -3.02
CA GLU A 127 15.02 -32.81 -2.38
C GLU A 127 15.12 -32.43 -0.89
N LEU A 128 14.28 -33.07 -0.08
CA LEU A 128 14.31 -33.01 1.38
C LEU A 128 15.62 -33.62 1.86
N SER A 129 16.63 -32.77 2.08
CA SER A 129 17.87 -33.18 2.72
C SER A 129 17.58 -33.73 4.12
N GLU A 130 17.82 -35.03 4.30
CA GLU A 130 17.82 -35.74 5.58
C GLU A 130 18.70 -35.02 6.61
N GLU A 131 18.09 -34.48 7.66
CA GLU A 131 18.78 -34.24 8.92
C GLU A 131 18.00 -34.92 10.04
N GLU A 132 18.52 -36.08 10.43
CA GLU A 132 18.09 -36.80 11.62
C GLU A 132 18.51 -36.01 12.87
N GLU A 133 17.53 -35.62 13.70
CA GLU A 133 17.81 -35.26 15.08
C GLU A 133 16.74 -35.84 16.02
N ASP A 134 16.92 -37.11 16.35
CA ASP A 134 16.31 -37.75 17.51
C ASP A 134 16.88 -37.12 18.79
N GLN A 135 16.20 -36.13 19.36
CA GLN A 135 16.35 -35.79 20.78
C GLN A 135 15.01 -35.96 21.49
N LYS A 136 14.89 -37.05 22.23
CA LYS A 136 13.79 -37.32 23.16
C LYS A 136 13.89 -36.38 24.35
N ASP A 137 12.93 -35.47 24.45
CA ASP A 137 12.59 -34.72 25.66
C ASP A 137 12.07 -35.67 26.74
N ASP A 138 12.85 -35.83 27.80
CA ASP A 138 12.39 -36.39 29.08
C ASP A 138 12.96 -35.53 30.21
N PHE A 139 12.27 -34.43 30.53
CA PHE A 139 12.38 -33.82 31.85
C PHE A 139 11.07 -33.15 32.28
N ILE A 140 10.34 -33.88 33.11
CA ILE A 140 9.15 -33.47 33.86
C ILE A 140 9.57 -32.38 34.87
N VAL A 141 8.95 -31.20 34.79
CA VAL A 141 9.02 -30.18 35.85
C VAL A 141 7.84 -30.43 36.77
N GLU A 142 8.12 -30.92 37.98
CA GLU A 142 7.14 -31.09 39.05
C GLU A 142 6.59 -29.73 39.50
N ASP A 143 5.25 -29.67 39.59
CA ASP A 143 4.45 -28.60 40.17
C ASP A 143 4.94 -28.22 41.58
N GLU A 144 5.19 -26.93 41.81
CA GLU A 144 5.15 -26.35 43.14
C GLU A 144 4.07 -25.26 43.15
N GLU A 145 2.95 -25.61 43.80
CA GLU A 145 1.81 -24.75 44.11
C GLU A 145 2.28 -23.52 44.90
N GLN A 146 1.90 -22.31 44.48
CA GLN A 146 1.74 -21.19 45.41
C GLN A 146 0.72 -20.14 44.95
N GLU A 147 -0.46 -20.25 45.57
CA GLU A 147 -1.19 -19.17 46.27
C GLU A 147 -1.37 -17.79 45.58
N ILE A 148 -2.59 -17.62 45.08
CA ILE A 148 -3.52 -16.47 45.21
C ILE A 148 -2.92 -15.09 45.57
N SER A 149 -3.18 -14.10 44.71
CA SER A 149 -3.60 -12.78 45.19
C SER A 149 -4.58 -12.13 44.21
N GLU A 150 -5.84 -12.06 44.63
CA GLU A 150 -6.87 -11.19 44.06
C GLU A 150 -6.41 -9.73 44.17
N ASN A 151 -6.54 -8.97 43.10
CA ASN A 151 -6.57 -7.52 43.20
C ASN A 151 -7.69 -7.00 42.30
N GLU A 152 -8.86 -6.85 42.91
CA GLU A 152 -9.92 -5.97 42.45
C GLU A 152 -9.38 -4.55 42.39
N ASN A 153 -9.54 -3.87 41.25
CA ASN A 153 -9.60 -2.42 41.26
C ASN A 153 -10.71 -1.97 40.33
N GLU A 154 -11.81 -1.57 40.97
CA GLU A 154 -12.94 -0.86 40.41
C GLU A 154 -12.53 0.58 40.02
N ASN A 155 -13.31 1.13 39.08
CA ASN A 155 -13.64 2.56 38.94
C ASN A 155 -12.57 3.48 38.30
N GLU A 156 -12.86 4.46 37.43
CA GLU A 156 -14.07 5.27 37.26
C GLU A 156 -14.36 5.63 35.80
N GLU A 157 -15.65 5.62 35.45
CA GLU A 157 -16.24 6.35 34.34
C GLU A 157 -16.17 7.87 34.59
N GLN A 158 -15.82 8.67 33.57
CA GLN A 158 -16.27 10.06 33.50
C GLN A 158 -16.77 10.39 32.10
N GLU A 159 -18.10 10.32 31.95
CA GLU A 159 -18.84 11.12 30.98
C GLU A 159 -18.69 12.62 31.33
N LEU A 160 -18.37 13.46 30.35
CA LEU A 160 -18.72 14.88 30.42
C LEU A 160 -19.55 15.30 29.20
N THR A 161 -20.74 15.76 29.54
CA THR A 161 -21.85 16.16 28.70
C THR A 161 -21.64 17.53 28.03
N LYS A 162 -22.05 17.60 26.76
CA LYS A 162 -22.77 18.66 26.02
C LYS A 162 -22.94 20.08 26.58
N GLU A 163 -22.87 21.04 25.64
CA GLU A 163 -23.71 22.26 25.46
C GLU A 163 -23.57 23.33 26.57
N ASP A 164 -23.38 24.63 26.38
CA ASP A 164 -23.63 25.62 25.34
C ASP A 164 -22.77 26.87 25.66
N TYR A 165 -22.46 27.73 24.68
CA TYR A 165 -22.80 29.17 24.75
C TYR A 165 -22.56 29.86 23.41
N ILE A 166 -23.66 30.44 22.93
CA ILE A 166 -23.85 31.27 21.74
C ILE A 166 -23.14 32.62 21.90
N SER A 167 -22.59 33.17 20.81
CA SER A 167 -22.77 34.60 20.51
C SER A 167 -22.92 34.79 19.00
N GLU A 168 -24.16 34.90 18.55
CA GLU A 168 -24.50 35.61 17.32
C GLU A 168 -24.25 37.10 17.57
N ASP A 169 -23.21 37.64 16.97
CA ASP A 169 -23.08 39.07 16.71
C ASP A 169 -22.18 39.23 15.49
N ASP A 170 -22.79 39.44 14.32
CA ASP A 170 -22.33 40.46 13.38
C ASP A 170 -23.37 40.66 12.25
N TYR A 171 -24.15 41.73 12.45
CA TYR A 171 -24.66 42.74 11.50
C TYR A 171 -25.08 42.34 10.07
#